data_AF-A0A376S6S8-F1
#
_entry.id   AF-A0A376S6S8-F1
#
_cell.length_a   1.000
_cell.length_b   1.000
_cell.length_c   1.000
_cell.angle_alpha   90.00
_cell.angle_beta   90.00
_cell.angle_gamma   90.00
#
_symmetry.space_group_name_H-M   'P 1'
#
loop_
_entity.id
_entity.type
_entity.pdbx_description
1 polymer ?
#
loop_
_entity_poly.entity_id
_entity_poly.type
_entity_poly.pdbx_seq_one_letter_code
_entity_poly.pdbx_strand_id
1 'polypeptide(L)'
;MIDGQAFLTTKYLGAQGLFVAVIVALITSEIFCRLARNPKITITMPAAVPPAVARSFKVLLPIFFVMVFFSALNYCLTLISPAGLNDLIYTLIQTPLKTYGNEYLCGNYPGAVGNFLWVLGIHGPNTTSAIRETVFSGLIWRISPGPLNTALPGARHIRLPGLLLMMHSPTAAVQV
;
A
#
# COMPACT_ATOMS: atom_id res chain seq x y z
N MET A 1 11.63 24.23 1.00
CA MET A 1 12.04 24.07 -0.41
C MET A 1 13.41 24.71 -0.51
N ILE A 2 14.43 23.95 -0.93
CA ILE A 2 15.74 24.51 -1.34
C ILE A 2 15.70 24.46 -2.86
N ASP A 3 15.87 25.62 -3.48
CA ASP A 3 15.56 25.87 -4.89
C ASP A 3 16.44 25.05 -5.83
N GLY A 4 15.82 24.41 -6.84
CA GLY A 4 16.51 23.88 -8.02
C GLY A 4 16.87 22.38 -8.02
N GLN A 5 16.49 21.60 -7.01
CA GLN A 5 16.68 20.13 -7.02
C GLN A 5 15.35 19.40 -7.21
N ALA A 6 15.26 18.55 -8.24
CA ALA A 6 14.11 17.68 -8.46
C ALA A 6 14.14 16.54 -7.42
N PHE A 7 13.44 16.72 -6.31
CA PHE A 7 13.28 15.67 -5.30
C PHE A 7 12.19 14.68 -5.73
N LEU A 8 12.44 13.38 -5.53
CA LEU A 8 11.39 12.37 -5.64
C LEU A 8 10.33 12.63 -4.57
N THR A 9 9.08 12.79 -5.01
CA THR A 9 7.96 12.95 -4.08
C THR A 9 7.72 11.66 -3.29
N THR A 10 7.76 11.75 -1.96
CA THR A 10 7.45 10.63 -1.07
C THR A 10 5.95 10.49 -0.78
N LYS A 11 5.10 11.40 -1.31
CA LYS A 11 3.64 11.43 -1.11
C LYS A 11 2.99 10.06 -1.40
N TYR A 12 3.41 9.41 -2.48
CA TYR A 12 2.83 8.14 -2.93
C TYR A 12 3.58 6.90 -2.44
N LEU A 13 4.68 7.07 -1.70
CA LEU A 13 5.41 5.94 -1.08
C LEU A 13 4.78 5.51 0.26
N GLY A 14 3.83 6.28 0.79
CA GLY A 14 3.10 5.96 2.03
C GLY A 14 1.69 5.40 1.79
N ALA A 15 0.82 5.53 2.81
CA ALA A 15 -0.56 5.02 2.77
C ALA A 15 -1.42 5.58 1.62
N GLN A 16 -1.06 6.73 1.06
CA GLN A 16 -1.75 7.34 -0.07
C GLN A 16 -1.50 6.59 -1.40
N GLY A 17 -0.38 5.88 -1.56
CA GLY A 17 -0.11 5.08 -2.77
C GLY A 17 -0.40 3.60 -2.62
N LEU A 18 -0.65 3.11 -1.39
CA LEU A 18 -0.73 1.68 -1.13
C LEU A 18 -1.91 0.99 -1.84
N PHE A 19 -3.07 1.67 -1.91
CA PHE A 19 -4.23 1.14 -2.63
C PHE A 19 -3.98 1.09 -4.15
N VAL A 20 -3.37 2.15 -4.70
CA VAL A 20 -2.95 2.22 -6.11
C VAL A 20 -1.94 1.12 -6.42
N ALA A 21 -0.96 0.91 -5.54
CA ALA A 21 0.08 -0.10 -5.69
C ALA A 21 -0.49 -1.51 -5.77
N VAL A 22 -1.49 -1.86 -4.96
CA VAL A 22 -2.13 -3.18 -5.02
C VAL A 22 -2.83 -3.40 -6.36
N ILE A 23 -3.63 -2.45 -6.82
CA ILE A 23 -4.34 -2.56 -8.11
C ILE A 23 -3.35 -2.71 -9.26
N VAL A 24 -2.36 -1.82 -9.30
CA VAL A 24 -1.33 -1.83 -10.34
C VAL A 24 -0.51 -3.11 -10.28
N ALA A 25 -0.13 -3.60 -9.09
CA ALA A 25 0.62 -4.84 -8.92
C ALA A 25 -0.15 -6.06 -9.44
N LEU A 26 -1.45 -6.17 -9.14
CA LEU A 26 -2.29 -7.26 -9.63
C LEU A 26 -2.39 -7.24 -11.15
N ILE A 27 -2.72 -6.10 -11.75
CA ILE A 27 -2.83 -5.96 -13.21
C ILE A 27 -1.47 -6.24 -13.89
N THR A 28 -0.40 -5.66 -13.36
CA THR A 28 0.96 -5.83 -13.86
C THR A 28 1.39 -7.29 -13.80
N SER A 29 1.13 -7.98 -12.68
CA SER A 29 1.49 -9.39 -12.51
C SER A 29 0.75 -10.30 -13.50
N GLU A 30 -0.53 -10.03 -13.77
CA GLU A 30 -1.33 -10.81 -14.72
C GLU A 30 -0.84 -10.59 -16.15
N ILE A 31 -0.59 -9.34 -16.54
CA ILE A 31 -0.03 -8.99 -17.86
C ILE A 31 1.34 -9.65 -18.02
N PHE A 32 2.22 -9.50 -17.03
CA PHE A 32 3.56 -10.09 -17.06
C PHE A 32 3.51 -11.61 -17.17
N CYS A 33 2.70 -12.30 -16.36
CA CYS A 33 2.55 -13.75 -16.39
C CYS A 33 2.05 -14.24 -17.75
N ARG A 34 1.06 -13.56 -18.34
CA ARG A 34 0.56 -13.89 -19.68
C ARG A 34 1.63 -13.71 -20.75
N LEU A 35 2.39 -12.62 -20.67
CA LEU A 35 3.41 -12.28 -21.65
C LEU A 35 4.63 -13.22 -21.54
N ALA A 36 5.05 -13.56 -20.32
CA ALA A 36 6.15 -14.49 -20.06
C ALA A 36 5.82 -15.95 -20.43
N ARG A 37 4.54 -16.32 -20.47
CA ARG A 37 4.08 -17.64 -20.95
C ARG A 37 4.02 -17.73 -22.47
N ASN A 38 4.02 -16.61 -23.19
CA ASN A 38 3.91 -16.61 -24.64
C ASN A 38 5.28 -16.90 -25.29
N PRO A 39 5.47 -18.04 -25.98
CA PRO A 39 6.76 -18.42 -26.55
C PRO A 39 7.25 -17.46 -27.64
N LYS A 40 6.34 -16.68 -28.26
CA LYS A 40 6.69 -15.70 -29.30
C LYS A 40 7.41 -14.46 -28.75
N ILE A 41 7.27 -14.21 -27.45
CA ILE A 41 7.76 -12.98 -26.80
C ILE A 41 8.94 -13.31 -25.87
N THR A 42 9.34 -14.58 -25.81
CA THR A 42 10.48 -15.03 -25.01
C THR A 42 11.71 -15.24 -25.88
N ILE A 43 12.88 -14.79 -25.41
CA ILE A 43 14.16 -15.07 -26.06
C ILE A 43 14.67 -16.42 -25.56
N THR A 44 14.79 -17.39 -26.47
CA THR A 44 15.31 -18.73 -26.17
C THR A 44 16.82 -18.76 -26.37
N MET A 45 17.54 -19.18 -25.34
CA MET A 45 19.00 -19.33 -25.40
C MET A 45 19.41 -20.76 -25.78
N PRO A 46 20.54 -20.97 -26.49
CA PRO A 46 21.08 -22.29 -26.78
C PRO A 46 21.46 -23.07 -25.51
N ALA A 47 21.56 -24.40 -25.63
CA ALA A 47 21.89 -25.29 -24.50
C ALA A 47 23.27 -25.04 -23.87
N ALA A 48 24.17 -24.33 -24.56
CA ALA A 48 25.49 -23.96 -24.05
C ALA A 48 25.44 -22.87 -22.95
N VAL A 49 24.31 -22.17 -22.79
CA VAL A 49 24.18 -21.05 -21.84
C VAL A 49 23.66 -21.56 -20.49
N PRO A 50 24.32 -21.20 -19.36
CA PRO A 50 23.87 -21.58 -18.03
C PRO A 50 22.39 -21.21 -17.76
N PRO A 51 21.63 -22.06 -17.03
CA PRO A 51 20.19 -21.90 -16.87
C PRO A 51 19.79 -20.59 -16.18
N ALA A 52 20.64 -20.06 -15.30
CA ALA A 52 20.39 -18.78 -14.62
C ALA A 52 20.33 -17.59 -15.60
N VAL A 53 21.21 -17.57 -16.60
CA VAL A 53 21.27 -16.51 -17.62
C VAL A 53 20.13 -16.67 -18.61
N ALA A 54 19.88 -17.89 -19.08
CA ALA A 54 18.78 -18.20 -19.98
C ALA A 54 17.42 -17.76 -19.40
N ARG A 55 17.19 -17.95 -18.10
CA ARG A 55 15.94 -17.54 -17.42
C ARG A 55 15.74 -16.02 -17.44
N SER A 56 16.80 -15.25 -17.24
CA SER A 56 16.74 -13.78 -17.21
C SER A 56 16.42 -13.20 -18.59
N PHE A 57 17.04 -13.74 -19.66
CA PHE A 57 16.74 -13.33 -21.04
C PHE A 57 15.34 -13.75 -21.49
N LYS A 58 14.82 -14.88 -21.00
CA LYS A 58 13.46 -15.33 -21.31
C LYS A 58 12.40 -14.29 -20.89
N VAL A 59 12.59 -13.61 -19.77
CA VAL A 59 11.65 -12.62 -19.23
C VAL A 59 11.97 -11.17 -19.61
N LEU A 60 13.09 -10.91 -20.30
CA LEU A 60 13.56 -9.57 -20.64
C LEU A 60 12.54 -8.77 -21.47
N LEU A 61 12.09 -9.34 -22.59
CA LEU A 61 11.08 -8.71 -23.44
C LEU A 61 9.74 -8.52 -22.70
N PRO A 62 9.22 -9.52 -21.96
CA PRO A 62 8.04 -9.32 -21.13
C PRO A 62 8.14 -8.13 -20.17
N ILE A 63 9.27 -7.97 -19.48
CA ILE A 63 9.50 -6.83 -18.56
C ILE A 63 9.50 -5.51 -19.33
N PHE A 64 10.19 -5.45 -20.47
CA PHE A 64 10.28 -4.25 -21.29
C PHE A 64 8.89 -3.78 -21.76
N PHE A 65 8.07 -4.67 -22.30
CA PHE A 65 6.72 -4.33 -22.75
C PHE A 65 5.83 -3.83 -21.62
N VAL A 66 5.91 -4.44 -20.44
CA VAL A 66 5.16 -4.01 -19.26
C VAL A 66 5.57 -2.59 -18.83
N MET A 67 6.88 -2.30 -18.78
CA MET A 67 7.36 -0.95 -18.44
C MET A 67 6.90 0.10 -19.46
N VAL A 68 7.05 -0.18 -20.75
CA VAL A 68 6.63 0.75 -21.81
C VAL A 68 5.12 0.98 -21.77
N PHE A 69 4.34 -0.09 -21.56
CA PHE A 69 2.88 0.01 -21.45
C PHE A 69 2.45 0.90 -20.28
N PHE A 70 2.97 0.69 -19.07
CA PHE A 70 2.61 1.52 -17.91
C PHE A 70 3.16 2.95 -18.00
N SER A 71 4.33 3.14 -18.60
CA SER A 71 4.88 4.47 -18.86
C SER A 71 4.00 5.25 -19.84
N ALA A 72 3.63 4.65 -20.97
CA ALA A 72 2.72 5.24 -21.95
C ALA A 72 1.33 5.50 -21.36
N LEU A 73 0.80 4.56 -20.57
CA LEU A 73 -0.48 4.73 -19.88
C LEU A 73 -0.44 5.93 -18.92
N ASN A 74 0.61 6.04 -18.10
CA ASN A 74 0.77 7.17 -17.19
C ASN A 74 0.88 8.50 -17.96
N TYR A 75 1.62 8.53 -19.07
CA TYR A 75 1.71 9.71 -19.93
C TYR A 75 0.34 10.11 -20.51
N CYS A 76 -0.41 9.17 -21.09
CA CYS A 76 -1.77 9.43 -21.59
C CYS A 76 -2.70 9.95 -20.49
N LEU A 77 -2.59 9.42 -19.27
CA LEU A 77 -3.39 9.90 -18.13
C LEU A 77 -3.00 11.30 -17.66
N THR A 78 -1.72 11.69 -17.80
CA THR A 78 -1.31 13.07 -17.48
C THR A 78 -1.96 14.13 -18.37
N LEU A 79 -2.46 13.75 -19.55
CA LEU A 79 -3.24 14.64 -20.42
C LEU A 79 -4.63 14.96 -19.88
N ILE A 80 -5.20 14.07 -19.05
CA ILE A 80 -6.55 14.23 -18.47
C ILE A 80 -6.46 14.70 -17.02
N SER A 81 -5.49 14.17 -16.26
CA SER A 81 -5.23 14.52 -14.87
C SER A 81 -3.78 14.97 -14.70
N PRO A 82 -3.51 16.28 -14.54
CA PRO A 82 -2.14 16.80 -14.40
C PRO A 82 -1.39 16.23 -13.18
N ALA A 83 -2.13 15.74 -12.18
CA ALA A 83 -1.57 15.14 -10.97
C ALA A 83 -1.17 13.66 -11.14
N GLY A 84 -1.42 13.06 -12.31
CA GLY A 84 -1.00 11.70 -12.68
C GLY A 84 -1.91 10.58 -12.16
N LEU A 85 -1.55 9.34 -12.50
CA LEU A 85 -2.35 8.13 -12.21
C LEU A 85 -2.61 7.93 -10.71
N ASN A 86 -1.60 8.18 -9.87
CA ASN A 86 -1.71 8.00 -8.43
C ASN A 86 -2.77 8.91 -7.80
N ASP A 87 -2.84 10.17 -8.24
CA ASP A 87 -3.79 11.15 -7.70
C ASP A 87 -5.21 10.89 -8.22
N LEU A 88 -5.33 10.45 -9.48
CA LEU A 88 -6.61 10.07 -10.09
C LEU A 88 -7.25 8.90 -9.34
N ILE A 89 -6.50 7.81 -9.13
CA ILE A 89 -7.00 6.62 -8.41
C ILE A 89 -7.28 6.95 -6.94
N TYR A 90 -6.43 7.78 -6.32
CA TYR A 90 -6.67 8.25 -4.96
C TYR A 90 -8.01 8.98 -4.82
N THR A 91 -8.30 9.88 -5.76
CA THR A 91 -9.49 10.74 -5.70
C THR A 91 -10.76 9.95 -6.04
N LEU A 92 -10.72 9.15 -7.10
CA LEU A 92 -11.90 8.43 -7.58
C LEU A 92 -12.27 7.21 -6.72
N ILE A 93 -11.27 6.51 -6.18
CA ILE A 93 -11.50 5.23 -5.50
C ILE A 93 -11.15 5.32 -4.02
N GLN A 94 -9.92 5.72 -3.68
CA GLN A 94 -9.46 5.66 -2.29
C GLN A 94 -10.19 6.66 -1.38
N THR A 95 -10.54 7.85 -1.88
CA THR A 95 -11.23 8.89 -1.11
C THR A 95 -12.65 8.49 -0.69
N PRO A 96 -13.56 8.06 -1.59
CA PRO A 96 -14.88 7.60 -1.15
C PRO A 96 -14.81 6.40 -0.21
N LEU A 97 -13.93 5.42 -0.49
CA LEU A 97 -13.70 4.26 0.40
C LEU A 97 -13.24 4.67 1.80
N LYS A 98 -12.34 5.66 1.92
CA LYS A 98 -11.92 6.21 3.21
C LYS A 98 -13.06 6.91 3.94
N THR A 99 -13.92 7.63 3.23
CA THR A 99 -15.06 8.32 3.83
C THR A 99 -16.01 7.32 4.48
N TYR A 100 -16.37 6.25 3.78
CA TYR A 100 -17.16 5.16 4.35
C TYR A 100 -16.42 4.46 5.49
N GLY A 101 -15.12 4.19 5.33
CA GLY A 101 -14.34 3.51 6.36
C GLY A 101 -14.18 4.30 7.67
N ASN A 102 -14.37 5.61 7.65
CA ASN A 102 -14.38 6.47 8.83
C ASN A 102 -15.70 6.42 9.62
N GLU A 103 -16.77 5.86 9.06
CA GLU A 103 -18.00 5.64 9.81
C GLU A 103 -17.77 4.59 10.89
N TYR A 104 -18.29 4.85 12.09
CA TYR A 104 -18.08 4.00 13.27
C TYR A 104 -18.40 2.51 13.00
N LEU A 105 -19.50 2.23 12.30
CA LEU A 105 -19.92 0.86 11.99
C LEU A 105 -19.01 0.21 10.94
N CYS A 106 -18.66 0.94 9.89
CA CYS A 106 -17.84 0.43 8.79
C CYS A 106 -16.38 0.18 9.22
N GLY A 107 -15.82 1.07 10.06
CA GLY A 107 -14.45 0.91 10.58
C GLY A 107 -14.27 -0.28 11.52
N ASN A 108 -15.32 -0.67 12.28
CA ASN A 108 -15.28 -1.82 13.18
C ASN A 108 -15.65 -3.15 12.51
N TYR A 109 -16.28 -3.10 11.32
CA TYR A 109 -16.73 -4.28 10.59
C TYR A 109 -15.62 -5.31 10.30
N PRO A 110 -14.39 -4.94 9.86
CA PRO A 110 -13.31 -5.90 9.65
C PRO A 110 -12.89 -6.64 10.92
N GLY A 111 -12.98 -5.99 12.09
CA GLY A 111 -12.72 -6.61 13.39
C GLY A 111 -13.78 -7.65 13.75
N ALA A 112 -15.06 -7.36 13.48
CA ALA A 112 -16.15 -8.30 13.69
C ALA A 112 -16.01 -9.55 12.79
N VAL A 113 -15.66 -9.37 11.52
CA VAL A 113 -15.37 -10.48 10.59
C VAL A 113 -14.15 -11.28 11.07
N GLY A 114 -13.10 -10.61 11.55
CA GLY A 114 -11.94 -11.27 12.14
C GLY A 114 -12.29 -12.15 13.34
N ASN A 115 -13.12 -11.64 14.27
CA ASN A 115 -13.58 -12.42 15.42
C ASN A 115 -14.47 -13.60 15.00
N PHE A 116 -15.32 -13.42 13.99
CA PHE A 116 -16.11 -14.53 13.43
C PHE A 116 -15.24 -15.63 12.82
N LEU A 117 -14.21 -15.26 12.05
CA LEU A 117 -13.24 -16.21 11.50
C LEU A 117 -12.47 -16.95 12.60
N TRP A 118 -12.21 -16.29 13.73
CA TRP A 118 -11.57 -16.92 14.89
C TRP A 118 -12.42 -18.03 15.50
N VAL A 119 -13.74 -17.85 15.58
CA VAL A 119 -14.65 -18.92 16.06
C VAL A 119 -14.59 -20.15 15.16
N LEU A 120 -14.30 -19.98 13.87
CA LEU A 120 -14.09 -21.07 12.91
C LEU A 120 -12.66 -21.65 12.93
N GLY A 121 -11.81 -21.20 13.85
CA GLY A 121 -10.41 -21.64 13.98
C GLY A 121 -9.42 -20.96 13.03
N ILE A 122 -9.85 -19.94 12.28
CA ILE A 122 -9.00 -19.18 11.36
C ILE A 122 -8.45 -17.95 12.10
N HIS A 123 -7.15 -17.66 11.96
CA HIS A 123 -6.54 -16.50 12.62
C HIS A 123 -6.99 -15.17 11.99
N GLY A 124 -8.17 -14.69 12.41
CA GLY A 124 -8.87 -13.53 11.86
C GLY A 124 -8.02 -12.27 11.63
N PRO A 125 -7.16 -11.86 12.60
CA PRO A 125 -6.29 -10.70 12.40
C PRO A 125 -5.31 -10.85 11.23
N ASN A 126 -4.86 -12.06 10.92
CA ASN A 126 -3.85 -12.31 9.88
C ASN A 126 -4.50 -12.51 8.51
N THR A 127 -5.73 -13.05 8.49
CA THR A 127 -6.52 -13.20 7.26
C THR A 127 -7.08 -11.87 6.77
N THR A 128 -7.45 -10.98 7.69
CA THR A 128 -8.07 -9.69 7.35
C THR A 128 -7.06 -8.54 7.22
N SER A 129 -5.82 -8.71 7.68
CA SER A 129 -4.78 -7.66 7.69
C SER A 129 -4.55 -7.05 6.32
N ALA A 130 -4.40 -7.87 5.27
CA ALA A 130 -4.14 -7.39 3.92
C ALA A 130 -5.23 -6.43 3.41
N ILE A 131 -6.50 -6.71 3.69
CA ILE A 131 -7.63 -5.85 3.30
C ILE A 131 -7.72 -4.64 4.25
N ARG A 132 -7.54 -4.87 5.55
CA ARG A 132 -7.64 -3.83 6.58
C ARG A 132 -6.57 -2.75 6.39
N GLU A 133 -5.34 -3.12 6.11
CA GLU A 133 -4.23 -2.19 5.92
C GLU A 133 -4.33 -1.46 4.58
N THR A 134 -4.81 -2.13 3.54
CA THR A 134 -4.98 -1.50 2.22
C THR A 134 -6.06 -0.44 2.19
N VAL A 135 -7.17 -0.66 2.91
CA VAL A 135 -8.32 0.26 2.92
C VAL A 135 -8.25 1.24 4.11
N PHE A 136 -7.85 0.78 5.29
CA PHE A 136 -7.97 1.53 6.55
C PHE A 136 -6.64 1.97 7.19
N SER A 137 -5.47 1.75 6.58
CA SER A 137 -4.17 2.15 7.15
C SER A 137 -4.10 3.61 7.63
N GLY A 138 -4.74 4.54 6.90
CA GLY A 138 -4.83 5.95 7.30
C GLY A 138 -5.70 6.20 8.55
N LEU A 139 -6.67 5.33 8.82
CA LEU A 139 -7.53 5.39 10.00
C LEU A 139 -6.87 4.69 11.20
N ILE A 140 -6.17 3.57 10.99
CA ILE A 140 -5.49 2.81 12.07
C ILE A 140 -4.51 3.69 12.83
N TRP A 141 -3.76 4.58 12.14
CA TRP A 141 -2.89 5.56 12.82
C TRP A 141 -3.63 6.58 13.68
N ARG A 142 -4.91 6.85 13.42
CA ARG A 142 -5.72 7.78 14.21
C ARG A 142 -6.29 7.13 15.48
N ILE A 143 -6.46 5.81 15.47
CA ILE A 143 -7.02 5.02 16.59
C ILE A 143 -5.94 4.27 17.39
N SER A 144 -4.76 4.03 16.80
CA SER A 144 -3.61 3.50 17.49
C SER A 144 -2.96 4.61 18.32
N PRO A 145 -2.74 4.44 19.63
CA PRO A 145 -1.94 5.39 20.40
C PRO A 145 -0.50 5.30 19.88
N GLY A 146 -0.15 6.19 18.95
CA GLY A 146 1.23 6.39 18.56
C GLY A 146 2.07 6.78 19.79
N PRO A 147 3.40 6.64 19.74
CA PRO A 147 4.26 7.24 20.75
C PRO A 147 3.90 8.72 20.86
N LEU A 148 3.76 9.21 22.09
CA LEU A 148 3.31 10.57 22.47
C LEU A 148 4.11 11.74 21.85
N ASN A 149 5.05 11.48 20.93
CA ASN A 149 6.00 12.42 20.36
C ASN A 149 5.78 12.73 18.86
N THR A 150 4.76 12.16 18.19
CA THR A 150 4.41 12.53 16.81
C THR A 150 3.15 13.41 16.75
N ALA A 151 3.07 14.40 17.65
CA ALA A 151 2.08 15.46 17.53
C ALA A 151 2.26 16.17 16.17
N LEU A 152 1.22 16.14 15.35
CA LEU A 152 1.16 16.89 14.09
C LEU A 152 1.47 18.37 14.37
N PRO A 153 2.33 19.04 13.57
CA PRO A 153 2.53 20.48 13.70
C PRO A 153 1.19 21.19 13.51
N GLY A 154 0.64 21.76 14.59
CA GLY A 154 -0.63 22.47 14.59
C GLY A 154 -1.79 21.84 15.40
N ALA A 155 -1.61 20.66 15.99
CA ALA A 155 -2.60 20.11 16.92
C ALA A 155 -2.56 20.89 18.24
N ARG A 156 -3.51 21.83 18.45
CA ARG A 156 -3.68 22.50 19.74
C ARG A 156 -3.93 21.45 20.81
N HIS A 157 -3.05 21.41 21.82
CA HIS A 157 -3.21 20.59 23.01
C HIS A 157 -4.55 20.90 23.70
N ILE A 158 -5.56 20.07 23.48
CA ILE A 158 -6.70 20.01 24.39
C ILE A 158 -6.20 19.22 25.60
N ARG A 159 -5.74 19.95 26.62
CA ARG A 159 -5.41 19.36 27.92
C ARG A 159 -6.72 18.97 28.60
N LEU A 160 -7.06 17.68 28.59
CA LEU A 160 -8.08 17.13 29.48
C LEU A 160 -7.45 17.03 30.89
N PRO A 161 -7.93 17.82 31.88
CA PRO A 161 -7.40 17.76 33.24
C PRO A 161 -7.89 16.47 33.89
N GLY A 162 -6.98 15.50 34.08
CA GLY A 162 -7.30 14.25 34.77
C GLY A 162 -6.34 13.09 34.48
N LEU A 163 -5.59 13.15 33.38
CA LEU A 163 -4.69 12.06 32.95
C LEU A 163 -3.22 12.32 33.33
N LEU A 164 -2.95 12.94 34.49
CA LEU A 164 -1.59 13.21 34.99
C LEU A 164 -1.19 12.34 36.20
N LEU A 165 -2.08 11.48 36.71
CA LEU A 165 -1.85 10.75 37.96
C LEU A 165 -1.41 9.29 37.81
N MET A 166 -1.20 8.78 36.60
CA MET A 166 -0.70 7.40 36.39
C MET A 166 0.79 7.31 36.02
N MET A 167 1.54 8.41 36.10
CA MET A 167 3.00 8.42 35.81
C MET A 167 3.87 8.08 37.04
N HIS A 168 3.52 7.01 37.78
CA HIS A 168 4.45 6.40 38.74
C HIS A 168 4.39 4.87 38.63
N SER A 169 5.28 4.32 37.79
CA SER A 169 5.97 3.02 37.95
C SER A 169 6.37 2.48 36.56
N PRO A 170 7.63 2.66 36.13
CA PRO A 170 8.13 2.11 34.88
C PRO A 170 9.06 0.92 35.17
N THR A 171 8.53 -0.30 35.33
CA THR A 171 9.31 -1.57 35.23
C THR A 171 8.42 -2.77 35.55
N ALA A 172 7.95 -3.49 34.53
CA ALA A 172 7.69 -4.95 34.50
C ALA A 172 6.63 -5.28 33.44
N ALA A 173 7.08 -5.65 32.24
CA ALA A 173 6.44 -6.66 31.37
C ALA A 173 7.23 -6.73 30.06
N VAL A 174 8.44 -7.27 30.20
CA VAL A 174 9.33 -7.76 29.15
C VAL A 174 8.83 -9.16 28.77
N GLN A 175 8.67 -9.40 27.46
CA GLN A 175 8.86 -10.68 26.75
C GLN A 175 8.22 -11.94 27.36
N VAL A 176 7.07 -12.36 26.80
CA VAL A 176 6.80 -13.73 26.30
C VAL A 176 5.82 -13.62 25.14
#